data_AF-A0A7Y2NEC0-F1
#
_entry.id   AF-A0A7Y2NEC0-F1
#
_cell.length_a   1.000
_cell.length_b   1.000
_cell.length_c   1.000
_cell.angle_alpha   90.00
_cell.angle_beta   90.00
_cell.angle_gamma   90.00
#
_symmetry.space_group_name_H-M   'P 1'
#
loop_
_entity.id
_entity.type
_entity.pdbx_description
1 polymer ?
#
loop_
_entity_poly.entity_id
_entity_poly.type
_entity_poly.pdbx_seq_one_letter_code
_entity_poly.pdbx_strand_id
1 'polypeptide(L)'
;MSALRYDEGKPKWHMLRKAGNALVHVIRVFEQGAVKYEVDNWLKGGKNDEEYLDALDRHAQKIADGEFYDTESGCSHYGHIIANCIMALRCNYPDAPGIDPEFDQDAYLVRWGQDNPPPPQEPEPVEHLPAIVLHPPGLAKAVLGLLADVPYPDGLHRKNIWHALEGSTFDGKPLTWAMTYSMVMRLERAGLIEGMSRTGPYRIATGRPL
;
A
#
# COMPACT_ATOMS: atom_id res chain seq x y z
N MET A 1 2.82 33.57 11.40
CA MET A 1 1.67 33.67 10.48
C MET A 1 1.78 32.52 9.48
N SER A 2 0.76 31.67 9.39
CA SER A 2 0.67 30.64 8.34
C SER A 2 -0.01 31.23 7.11
N ALA A 3 0.38 30.77 5.91
CA ALA A 3 -0.29 31.17 4.68
C ALA A 3 -1.72 30.62 4.66
N LEU A 4 -2.69 31.45 4.27
CA LEU A 4 -4.05 31.01 3.97
C LEU A 4 -4.02 30.11 2.73
N ARG A 5 -4.57 28.90 2.82
CA ARG A 5 -4.71 27.95 1.71
C ARG A 5 -6.18 27.57 1.57
N TYR A 6 -6.75 27.79 0.38
CA TYR A 6 -8.11 27.42 0.04
C TYR A 6 -8.09 26.12 -0.76
N ASP A 7 -7.92 24.98 -0.07
CA ASP A 7 -7.78 23.65 -0.70
C ASP A 7 -9.06 22.80 -0.63
N GLU A 8 -10.15 23.38 -0.11
CA GLU A 8 -11.47 22.73 -0.06
C GLU A 8 -11.99 22.43 -1.47
N GLY A 9 -12.52 21.22 -1.67
CA GLY A 9 -13.02 20.73 -2.97
C GLY A 9 -11.96 20.35 -4.01
N LYS A 10 -10.66 20.64 -3.79
CA LYS A 10 -9.62 20.31 -4.77
C LYS A 10 -9.20 18.82 -4.72
N PRO A 11 -8.90 18.19 -5.86
CA PRO A 11 -8.35 16.83 -5.89
C PRO A 11 -7.09 16.69 -5.05
N LYS A 12 -7.09 15.71 -4.14
CA LYS A 12 -5.98 15.43 -3.23
C LYS A 12 -4.98 14.47 -3.90
N TRP A 13 -4.09 15.00 -4.75
CA TRP A 13 -3.10 14.21 -5.50
C TRP A 13 -2.26 13.23 -4.67
N HIS A 14 -1.99 13.54 -3.40
CA HIS A 14 -1.26 12.63 -2.51
C HIS A 14 -1.98 11.28 -2.32
N MET A 15 -3.30 11.22 -2.48
CA MET A 15 -4.06 9.97 -2.42
C MET A 15 -3.67 9.04 -3.57
N LEU A 16 -3.53 9.57 -4.78
CA LEU A 16 -3.08 8.81 -5.94
C LEU A 16 -1.61 8.37 -5.79
N ARG A 17 -0.74 9.23 -5.21
CA ARG A 17 0.68 8.89 -4.98
C ARG A 17 0.88 7.68 -4.08
N LYS A 18 -0.06 7.38 -3.17
CA LYS A 18 -0.02 6.17 -2.34
C LYS A 18 -0.14 4.88 -3.15
N ALA A 19 -0.66 4.94 -4.39
CA ALA A 19 -0.76 3.84 -5.32
C ALA A 19 0.43 3.75 -6.30
N GLY A 20 1.58 4.37 -5.98
CA GLY A 20 2.71 4.54 -6.89
C GLY A 20 3.20 3.26 -7.57
N ASN A 21 3.22 2.12 -6.88
CA ASN A 21 3.61 0.83 -7.46
C ASN A 21 2.62 0.36 -8.55
N ALA A 22 1.32 0.51 -8.34
CA ALA A 22 0.30 0.18 -9.33
C ALA A 22 0.41 1.09 -10.56
N LEU A 23 0.67 2.39 -10.35
CA LEU A 23 0.84 3.35 -11.44
C LEU A 23 2.02 3.01 -12.35
N VAL A 24 3.10 2.44 -11.82
CA VAL A 24 4.23 1.97 -12.64
C VAL A 24 3.78 0.94 -13.68
N HIS A 25 2.88 0.01 -13.34
CA HIS A 25 2.37 -0.98 -14.29
C HIS A 25 1.63 -0.33 -15.46
N VAL A 26 0.84 0.70 -15.19
CA VAL A 26 0.11 1.47 -16.21
C VAL A 26 1.09 2.24 -17.09
N ILE A 27 2.08 2.90 -16.49
CA ILE A 27 3.12 3.64 -17.23
C ILE A 27 3.87 2.71 -18.18
N ARG A 28 4.24 1.49 -17.75
CA ARG A 28 4.90 0.51 -18.63
C ARG A 28 4.07 0.15 -19.85
N VAL A 29 2.74 0.05 -19.72
CA VAL A 29 1.86 -0.19 -20.88
C VAL A 29 1.92 0.97 -21.87
N PHE A 30 1.87 2.22 -21.39
CA PHE A 30 2.01 3.39 -22.26
C PHE A 30 3.40 3.48 -22.91
N GLU A 31 4.47 3.15 -22.18
CA GLU A 31 5.82 3.07 -22.75
C GLU A 31 5.92 2.00 -23.85
N GLN A 32 5.36 0.81 -23.64
CA GLN A 32 5.29 -0.23 -24.68
C GLN A 32 4.47 0.24 -25.89
N GLY A 33 3.34 0.92 -25.66
CA GLY A 33 2.56 1.54 -26.71
C GLY A 33 3.34 2.59 -27.50
N ALA A 34 4.17 3.39 -26.82
CA ALA A 34 5.02 4.39 -27.45
C ALA A 34 6.13 3.78 -28.32
N VAL A 35 6.70 2.64 -27.88
CA VAL A 35 7.66 1.86 -28.68
C VAL A 35 6.99 1.23 -29.90
N LYS A 36 5.80 0.65 -29.73
CA LYS A 36 5.09 -0.08 -30.79
C LYS A 36 4.48 0.83 -31.85
N TYR A 37 3.96 1.99 -31.45
CA TYR A 37 3.23 2.90 -32.34
C TYR A 37 3.94 4.25 -32.44
N GLU A 38 3.83 5.08 -31.41
CA GLU A 38 4.53 6.36 -31.23
C GLU A 38 4.12 6.93 -29.87
N VAL A 39 4.91 7.86 -29.32
CA VAL A 39 4.56 8.60 -28.11
C VAL A 39 3.18 9.23 -28.28
N ASP A 40 2.31 9.04 -27.30
CA ASP A 40 0.95 9.57 -27.27
C ASP A 40 0.04 9.19 -28.46
N ASN A 41 0.36 8.12 -29.21
CA ASN A 41 -0.50 7.63 -30.30
C ASN A 41 -1.97 7.43 -29.88
N TRP A 42 -2.16 7.00 -28.64
CA TRP A 42 -3.47 6.72 -28.05
C TRP A 42 -4.35 7.98 -27.92
N LEU A 43 -3.76 9.19 -27.85
CA LEU A 43 -4.51 10.45 -27.79
C LEU A 43 -5.27 10.76 -29.08
N LYS A 44 -4.93 10.11 -30.20
CA LYS A 44 -5.69 10.22 -31.45
C LYS A 44 -7.12 9.70 -31.31
N GLY A 45 -7.40 8.88 -30.30
CA GLY A 45 -8.72 8.31 -30.06
C GLY A 45 -9.24 7.48 -31.23
N GLY A 46 -10.56 7.52 -31.46
CA GLY A 46 -11.21 6.89 -32.60
C GLY A 46 -11.78 5.49 -32.34
N LYS A 47 -11.56 4.93 -31.14
CA LYS A 47 -12.22 3.71 -30.68
C LYS A 47 -13.47 4.03 -29.86
N ASN A 48 -14.53 3.27 -30.08
CA ASN A 48 -15.74 3.39 -29.25
C ASN A 48 -15.56 2.66 -27.89
N ASP A 49 -16.56 2.75 -27.01
CA ASP A 49 -16.50 2.10 -25.70
C ASP A 49 -16.43 0.58 -25.80
N GLU A 50 -17.17 -0.03 -26.73
CA GLU A 50 -17.18 -1.49 -26.92
C GLU A 50 -15.77 -2.01 -27.27
N GLU A 51 -15.02 -1.31 -28.12
CA GLU A 51 -13.66 -1.70 -28.48
C GLU A 51 -12.67 -1.60 -27.31
N TYR A 52 -12.85 -0.62 -26.41
CA TYR A 52 -12.05 -0.52 -25.19
C TYR A 52 -12.44 -1.60 -24.17
N LEU A 53 -13.74 -1.86 -24.02
CA LEU A 53 -14.26 -2.90 -23.12
C LEU A 53 -13.80 -4.29 -23.58
N ASP A 54 -13.89 -4.60 -24.88
CA ASP A 54 -13.39 -5.84 -25.45
C ASP A 54 -11.89 -6.03 -25.19
N ALA A 55 -11.09 -4.96 -25.29
CA ALA A 55 -9.66 -5.01 -25.01
C ALA A 55 -9.36 -5.25 -23.52
N LEU A 56 -10.12 -4.60 -22.65
CA LEU A 56 -10.06 -4.80 -21.20
C LEU A 56 -10.43 -6.24 -20.82
N ASP A 57 -11.53 -6.76 -21.36
CA ASP A 57 -12.08 -8.07 -21.02
C ASP A 57 -11.13 -9.21 -21.42
N ARG A 58 -10.39 -9.07 -22.53
CA ARG A 58 -9.32 -10.01 -22.88
C ARG A 58 -8.26 -10.12 -21.79
N HIS A 59 -7.87 -9.02 -21.16
CA HIS A 59 -6.91 -9.05 -20.06
C HIS A 59 -7.54 -9.50 -18.74
N ALA A 60 -8.80 -9.17 -18.49
CA ALA A 60 -9.53 -9.66 -17.32
C ALA A 60 -9.66 -11.19 -17.34
N GLN A 61 -9.97 -11.78 -18.50
CA GLN A 61 -10.03 -13.23 -18.65
C GLN A 61 -8.67 -13.88 -18.37
N LYS A 62 -7.58 -13.30 -18.86
CA LYS A 62 -6.22 -13.81 -18.57
C LYS A 62 -5.88 -13.82 -17.09
N ILE A 63 -6.32 -12.80 -16.35
CA ILE A 63 -6.18 -12.79 -14.89
C ILE A 63 -7.00 -13.92 -14.26
N ALA A 64 -8.24 -14.15 -14.72
CA ALA A 64 -9.08 -15.24 -14.23
C ALA A 64 -8.45 -16.62 -14.51
N ASP A 65 -7.70 -16.75 -15.60
CA ASP A 65 -6.94 -17.95 -15.96
C ASP A 65 -5.63 -18.09 -15.17
N GLY A 66 -5.30 -17.13 -14.30
CA GLY A 66 -4.12 -17.15 -13.43
C GLY A 66 -2.86 -16.54 -14.07
N GLU A 67 -2.98 -15.89 -15.23
CA GLU A 67 -1.87 -15.16 -15.87
C GLU A 67 -1.74 -13.76 -15.25
N PHE A 68 -0.50 -13.34 -14.95
CA PHE A 68 -0.25 -11.99 -14.42
C PHE A 68 0.30 -11.03 -15.50
N TYR A 69 1.10 -11.54 -16.43
CA TYR A 69 1.79 -10.77 -17.45
C TYR A 69 1.29 -11.14 -18.84
N ASP A 70 1.03 -10.11 -19.64
CA ASP A 70 0.76 -10.24 -21.05
C ASP A 70 1.99 -10.74 -21.80
N THR A 71 1.81 -11.77 -22.62
CA THR A 71 2.91 -12.43 -23.34
C THR A 71 3.43 -11.61 -24.52
N GLU A 72 2.63 -10.70 -25.07
CA GLU A 72 3.05 -9.84 -26.17
C GLU A 72 3.87 -8.66 -25.65
N SER A 73 3.39 -7.97 -24.62
CA SER A 73 4.00 -6.72 -24.15
C SER A 73 4.89 -6.89 -22.92
N GLY A 74 4.86 -8.05 -22.25
CA GLY A 74 5.53 -8.29 -20.97
C GLY A 74 4.98 -7.45 -19.80
N CYS A 75 3.87 -6.73 -19.99
CA CYS A 75 3.29 -5.86 -18.96
C CYS A 75 2.22 -6.60 -18.16
N SER A 76 1.90 -6.09 -16.97
CA SER A 76 0.82 -6.70 -16.17
C SER A 76 -0.53 -6.54 -16.86
N HIS A 77 -1.35 -7.60 -16.83
CA HIS A 77 -2.74 -7.54 -17.29
C HIS A 77 -3.56 -6.47 -16.55
N TYR A 78 -3.33 -6.26 -15.25
CA TYR A 78 -3.94 -5.15 -14.51
C TYR A 78 -3.52 -3.78 -15.06
N GLY A 79 -2.27 -3.64 -15.49
CA GLY A 79 -1.78 -2.44 -16.15
C GLY A 79 -2.54 -2.14 -17.44
N HIS A 80 -2.77 -3.17 -18.25
CA HIS A 80 -3.53 -3.05 -19.51
C HIS A 80 -5.00 -2.71 -19.27
N ILE A 81 -5.65 -3.33 -18.28
CA ILE A 81 -7.02 -3.03 -17.88
C ILE A 81 -7.15 -1.54 -17.51
N ILE A 82 -6.29 -1.06 -16.61
CA ILE A 82 -6.33 0.34 -16.16
C ILE A 82 -6.00 1.29 -17.32
N ALA A 83 -5.03 0.95 -18.19
CA ALA A 83 -4.71 1.76 -19.35
C ALA A 83 -5.91 1.90 -20.30
N ASN A 84 -6.64 0.81 -20.58
CA ASN A 84 -7.86 0.86 -21.41
C ASN A 84 -8.95 1.71 -20.77
N CYS A 85 -9.18 1.61 -19.45
CA CYS A 85 -10.10 2.50 -18.74
C CYS A 85 -9.70 4.00 -18.89
N ILE A 86 -8.41 4.31 -18.72
CA ILE A 86 -7.90 5.69 -18.85
C ILE A 86 -8.09 6.20 -20.29
N MET A 87 -7.75 5.40 -21.29
CA MET A 87 -7.91 5.77 -22.69
C MET A 87 -9.38 6.01 -23.04
N ALA A 88 -10.28 5.10 -22.65
CA ALA A 88 -11.72 5.25 -22.85
C ALA A 88 -12.26 6.54 -22.20
N LEU A 89 -12.00 6.73 -20.91
CA LEU A 89 -12.44 7.91 -20.17
C LEU A 89 -11.88 9.20 -20.79
N ARG A 90 -10.58 9.23 -21.13
CA ARG A 90 -9.94 10.43 -21.66
C ARG A 90 -10.39 10.78 -23.08
N CYS A 91 -10.54 9.78 -23.94
CA CYS A 91 -10.83 9.99 -25.36
C CYS A 91 -12.33 10.15 -25.63
N ASN A 92 -13.18 9.39 -24.95
CA ASN A 92 -14.62 9.36 -25.22
C ASN A 92 -15.40 10.31 -24.31
N TYR A 93 -14.83 10.68 -23.15
CA TYR A 93 -15.49 11.49 -22.13
C TYR A 93 -14.60 12.63 -21.58
N PRO A 94 -13.95 13.44 -22.44
CA PRO A 94 -12.95 14.42 -22.00
C PRO A 94 -13.49 15.51 -21.07
N ASP A 95 -14.79 15.81 -21.16
CA ASP A 95 -15.48 16.85 -20.39
C ASP A 95 -16.43 16.29 -19.33
N ALA A 96 -16.46 14.96 -19.15
CA ALA A 96 -17.31 14.34 -18.15
C ALA A 96 -16.86 14.78 -16.74
N PRO A 97 -17.81 15.19 -15.87
CA PRO A 97 -17.47 15.59 -14.51
C PRO A 97 -17.00 14.39 -13.71
N GLY A 98 -16.02 14.61 -12.81
CA GLY A 98 -15.48 13.54 -11.96
C GLY A 98 -16.45 13.03 -10.89
N ILE A 99 -17.57 13.72 -10.68
CA ILE A 99 -18.70 13.33 -9.84
C ILE A 99 -19.96 13.62 -10.68
N ASP A 100 -20.91 12.69 -10.66
CA ASP A 100 -22.21 12.88 -11.32
C ASP A 100 -22.88 14.19 -10.82
N PRO A 101 -23.27 15.12 -11.72
CA PRO A 101 -23.90 16.38 -11.33
C PRO A 101 -25.22 16.23 -10.56
N GLU A 102 -25.91 15.10 -10.71
CA GLU A 102 -27.15 14.80 -10.00
C GLU A 102 -26.92 14.08 -8.66
N PHE A 103 -25.66 13.71 -8.36
CA PHE A 103 -25.32 13.02 -7.12
C PHE A 103 -25.37 13.97 -5.92
N ASP A 104 -26.14 13.60 -4.89
CA ASP A 104 -26.25 14.34 -3.64
C ASP A 104 -24.98 14.19 -2.78
N GLN A 105 -24.00 15.03 -3.07
CA GLN A 105 -22.71 15.05 -2.39
C GLN A 105 -22.85 15.47 -0.91
N ASP A 106 -23.84 16.31 -0.59
CA ASP A 106 -24.09 16.76 0.79
C ASP A 106 -24.63 15.60 1.63
N ALA A 107 -25.60 14.83 1.13
CA ALA A 107 -26.08 13.63 1.79
C ALA A 107 -24.99 12.57 1.94
N TYR A 108 -24.10 12.42 0.94
CA TYR A 108 -22.94 11.53 1.04
C TYR A 108 -22.00 11.94 2.18
N LEU A 109 -21.69 13.23 2.30
CA LEU A 109 -20.83 13.77 3.36
C LEU A 109 -21.50 13.74 4.73
N VAL A 110 -22.82 13.93 4.82
CA VAL A 110 -23.56 13.75 6.07
C VAL A 110 -23.50 12.29 6.51
N ARG A 111 -23.70 11.35 5.58
CA ARG A 111 -23.72 9.92 5.87
C ARG A 111 -22.34 9.34 6.23
N TRP A 112 -21.29 9.77 5.55
CA TRP A 112 -19.95 9.14 5.63
C TRP A 112 -18.82 10.09 6.05
N GLY A 113 -19.08 11.39 6.11
CA GLY A 113 -18.07 12.41 6.41
C GLY A 113 -17.91 12.73 7.90
N GLN A 114 -18.87 12.37 8.75
CA GLN A 114 -18.86 12.74 10.18
C GLN A 114 -18.16 11.72 11.09
N ASP A 115 -17.92 10.48 10.63
CA ASP A 115 -17.37 9.39 11.44
C ASP A 115 -16.17 8.71 10.77
N ASN A 116 -15.26 9.46 10.15
CA ASN A 116 -13.90 8.93 10.05
C ASN A 116 -13.27 9.14 11.43
N PRO A 117 -13.15 8.10 12.29
CA PRO A 117 -12.31 8.25 13.47
C PRO A 117 -10.96 8.78 12.99
N PRO A 118 -10.32 9.71 13.71
CA PRO A 118 -8.96 10.09 13.36
C PRO A 118 -8.18 8.79 13.11
N PRO A 119 -7.38 8.71 12.03
CA PRO A 119 -6.56 7.53 11.79
C PRO A 119 -5.91 7.18 13.14
N PRO A 120 -5.93 5.90 13.57
CA PRO A 120 -5.45 5.52 14.90
C PRO A 120 -4.21 6.34 15.17
N GLN A 121 -4.23 7.15 16.25
CA GLN A 121 -3.09 8.00 16.58
C GLN A 121 -1.87 7.12 16.39
N GLU A 122 -0.90 7.61 15.59
CA GLU A 122 0.35 6.87 15.49
C GLU A 122 0.76 6.60 16.94
N PRO A 123 0.93 5.32 17.33
CA PRO A 123 1.13 4.98 18.72
C PRO A 123 2.22 5.89 19.27
N GLU A 124 1.94 6.51 20.41
CA GLU A 124 2.88 7.38 21.12
C GLU A 124 4.28 6.76 21.00
N PRO A 125 5.31 7.53 20.59
CA PRO A 125 6.66 7.00 20.46
C PRO A 125 7.00 6.21 21.71
N VAL A 126 7.16 4.90 21.56
CA VAL A 126 7.64 4.06 22.66
C VAL A 126 9.00 4.63 23.03
N GLU A 127 9.22 4.87 24.33
CA GLU A 127 10.47 5.41 24.85
C GLU A 127 11.64 4.66 24.19
N HIS A 128 12.47 5.41 23.44
CA HIS A 128 13.56 4.82 22.68
C HIS A 128 14.46 4.06 23.67
N LEU A 129 14.63 2.76 23.44
CA LEU A 129 15.66 2.04 24.16
C LEU A 129 17.01 2.69 23.80
N PRO A 130 17.93 2.84 24.78
CA PRO A 130 19.28 3.31 24.48
C PRO A 130 19.88 2.39 23.40
N ALA A 131 20.54 2.96 22.40
CA ALA A 131 21.07 2.21 21.27
C ALA A 131 21.89 0.98 21.73
N ILE A 132 21.47 -0.22 21.31
CA ILE A 132 22.10 -1.49 21.71
C ILE A 132 22.84 -2.09 20.51
N VAL A 133 23.99 -2.73 20.77
CA VAL A 133 24.68 -3.58 19.79
C VAL A 133 24.10 -4.98 19.88
N LEU A 134 23.41 -5.41 18.82
CA LEU A 134 22.74 -6.70 18.73
C LEU A 134 23.55 -7.68 17.87
N HIS A 135 23.55 -8.94 18.29
CA HIS A 135 24.04 -10.10 17.54
C HIS A 135 22.86 -10.98 17.12
N PRO A 136 23.03 -12.04 16.29
CA PRO A 136 21.92 -12.85 15.78
C PRO A 136 20.90 -13.35 16.82
N PRO A 137 21.30 -13.91 17.98
CA PRO A 137 20.34 -14.22 19.05
C PRO A 137 19.87 -12.97 19.83
N GLY A 138 20.65 -11.89 19.80
CA GLY A 138 20.35 -10.62 20.48
C GLY A 138 19.13 -9.90 19.91
N LEU A 139 18.96 -9.86 18.58
CA LEU A 139 17.78 -9.23 17.98
C LEU A 139 16.50 -10.01 18.28
N ALA A 140 16.55 -11.35 18.28
CA ALA A 140 15.44 -12.19 18.71
C ALA A 140 15.05 -11.92 20.17
N LYS A 141 16.04 -11.86 21.07
CA LYS A 141 15.84 -11.56 22.49
C LYS A 141 15.26 -10.17 22.72
N ALA A 142 15.73 -9.17 21.96
CA ALA A 142 15.21 -7.80 22.05
C ALA A 142 13.74 -7.72 21.64
N VAL A 143 13.36 -8.38 20.53
CA VAL A 143 11.95 -8.43 20.09
C VAL A 143 11.07 -9.17 21.10
N LEU A 144 11.53 -10.30 21.64
CA LEU A 144 10.78 -11.05 22.67
C LEU A 144 10.64 -10.27 23.97
N GLY A 145 11.68 -9.54 24.40
CA GLY A 145 11.64 -8.67 25.58
C GLY A 145 10.58 -7.58 25.44
N LEU A 146 10.60 -6.85 24.30
CA LEU A 146 9.59 -5.83 24.00
C LEU A 146 8.15 -6.36 24.04
N LEU A 147 7.94 -7.62 23.66
CA LEU A 147 6.62 -8.26 23.66
C LEU A 147 6.24 -8.84 25.03
N ALA A 148 7.21 -9.17 25.87
CA ALA A 148 6.97 -9.66 27.23
C ALA A 148 6.47 -8.54 28.17
N ASP A 149 6.86 -7.29 27.89
CA ASP A 149 6.47 -6.10 28.67
C ASP A 149 5.06 -5.58 28.31
N VAL A 150 4.39 -6.16 27.31
CA VAL A 150 3.03 -5.76 26.89
C VAL A 150 1.97 -6.64 27.58
N PRO A 151 1.03 -6.06 28.34
CA PRO A 151 0.02 -6.83 29.07
C PRO A 151 -0.98 -7.53 28.14
N TYR A 152 -1.44 -8.73 28.51
CA TYR A 152 -2.51 -9.43 27.80
C TYR A 152 -3.86 -8.73 28.01
N PRO A 153 -4.75 -8.62 27.00
CA PRO A 153 -4.68 -9.23 25.66
C PRO A 153 -3.95 -8.40 24.61
N ASP A 154 -3.27 -7.32 25.00
CA ASP A 154 -2.64 -6.39 24.06
C ASP A 154 -1.39 -7.00 23.41
N GLY A 155 -0.92 -6.35 22.34
CA GLY A 155 0.29 -6.73 21.64
C GLY A 155 0.94 -5.52 20.97
N LEU A 156 2.12 -5.72 20.41
CA LEU A 156 2.89 -4.65 19.78
C LEU A 156 2.83 -4.73 18.26
N HIS A 157 2.49 -3.62 17.61
CA HIS A 157 2.56 -3.54 16.16
C HIS A 157 4.02 -3.58 15.67
N ARG A 158 4.24 -4.13 14.48
CA ARG A 158 5.58 -4.22 13.85
C ARG A 158 6.30 -2.87 13.79
N LYS A 159 5.55 -1.78 13.51
CA LYS A 159 6.08 -0.41 13.47
C LYS A 159 6.66 0.01 14.83
N ASN A 160 6.01 -0.38 15.93
CA ASN A 160 6.46 -0.03 17.28
C ASN A 160 7.66 -0.85 17.72
N ILE A 161 7.71 -2.13 17.34
CA ILE A 161 8.91 -2.97 17.53
C ILE A 161 10.12 -2.34 16.84
N TRP A 162 9.92 -1.79 15.64
CA TRP A 162 10.97 -1.05 14.93
C TRP A 162 11.38 0.23 15.65
N HIS A 163 10.44 1.11 16.00
CA HIS A 163 10.74 2.39 16.66
C HIS A 163 11.46 2.19 18.00
N ALA A 164 11.09 1.16 18.76
CA ALA A 164 11.76 0.83 20.01
C ALA A 164 13.23 0.42 19.82
N LEU A 165 13.59 -0.11 18.64
CA LEU A 165 14.95 -0.53 18.29
C LEU A 165 15.66 0.44 17.34
N GLU A 166 15.02 1.55 16.98
CA GLU A 166 15.54 2.55 16.06
C GLU A 166 16.82 3.16 16.63
N GLY A 167 17.87 3.24 15.82
CA GLY A 167 19.21 3.66 16.26
C GLY A 167 20.12 2.54 16.79
N SER A 168 19.61 1.32 17.00
CA SER A 168 20.43 0.16 17.34
C SER A 168 21.25 -0.34 16.15
N THR A 169 22.31 -1.11 16.43
CA THR A 169 23.10 -1.79 15.39
C THR A 169 22.94 -3.30 15.51
N PHE A 170 22.97 -4.00 14.38
CA PHE A 170 22.98 -5.45 14.29
C PHE A 170 24.20 -5.89 13.49
N ASP A 171 25.09 -6.65 14.12
CA ASP A 171 26.38 -7.07 13.55
C ASP A 171 27.17 -5.90 12.93
N GLY A 172 27.25 -4.79 13.67
CA GLY A 172 28.00 -3.59 13.29
C GLY A 172 27.35 -2.74 12.18
N LYS A 173 26.17 -3.11 11.70
CA LYS A 173 25.40 -2.34 10.73
C LYS A 173 24.20 -1.67 11.40
N PRO A 174 23.73 -0.51 10.92
CA PRO A 174 22.47 0.05 11.37
C PRO A 174 21.35 -0.99 11.23
N LEU A 175 20.60 -1.21 12.31
CA LEU A 175 19.41 -2.03 12.23
C LEU A 175 18.45 -1.36 11.24
N THR A 176 17.83 -2.14 10.35
CA THR A 176 16.88 -1.63 9.36
C THR A 176 15.49 -2.20 9.58
N TRP A 177 14.47 -1.52 9.06
CA TRP A 177 13.09 -2.02 9.03
C TRP A 177 12.99 -3.46 8.49
N ALA A 178 13.75 -3.76 7.43
CA ALA A 178 13.76 -5.10 6.84
C ALA A 178 14.32 -6.17 7.79
N MET A 179 15.28 -5.82 8.63
CA MET A 179 15.91 -6.74 9.60
C MET A 179 14.97 -7.03 10.77
N THR A 180 14.32 -6.01 11.34
CA THR A 180 13.30 -6.20 12.39
C THR A 180 12.10 -6.96 11.84
N TYR A 181 11.63 -6.62 10.64
CA TYR A 181 10.55 -7.34 9.97
C TYR A 181 10.89 -8.82 9.75
N SER A 182 12.09 -9.12 9.21
CA SER A 182 12.54 -10.50 9.01
C SER A 182 12.61 -11.27 10.33
N MET A 183 13.05 -10.63 11.42
CA MET A 183 13.10 -11.28 12.73
C MET A 183 11.70 -11.61 13.26
N VAL A 184 10.76 -10.67 13.24
CA VAL A 184 9.37 -10.91 13.65
C VAL A 184 8.77 -12.09 12.89
N MET A 185 8.96 -12.14 11.57
CA MET A 185 8.48 -13.25 10.73
C MET A 185 9.17 -14.59 11.03
N ARG A 186 10.41 -14.59 11.54
CA ARG A 186 11.09 -15.82 11.98
C ARG A 186 10.54 -16.29 13.33
N LEU A 187 10.31 -15.38 14.27
CA LEU A 187 9.74 -15.69 15.58
C LEU A 187 8.31 -16.21 15.47
N GLU A 188 7.50 -15.62 14.58
CA GLU A 188 6.14 -16.08 14.29
C GLU A 188 6.15 -17.49 13.69
N ARG A 189 7.00 -17.75 12.69
CA ARG A 189 7.19 -19.10 12.12
C ARG A 189 7.72 -20.13 13.13
N ALA A 190 8.51 -19.69 14.10
CA ALA A 190 8.98 -20.53 15.20
C ALA A 190 7.90 -20.80 16.26
N GLY A 191 6.74 -20.13 16.17
CA GLY A 191 5.66 -20.21 17.15
C GLY A 191 6.00 -19.60 18.50
N LEU A 192 6.96 -18.68 18.56
CA LEU A 192 7.31 -17.94 19.78
C LEU A 192 6.42 -16.72 19.99
N ILE A 193 5.89 -16.17 18.90
CA ILE A 193 4.93 -15.07 18.89
C ILE A 193 3.77 -15.42 17.96
N GLU A 194 2.63 -14.79 18.19
CA GLU A 194 1.45 -14.92 17.33
C GLU A 194 0.93 -13.54 16.90
N GLY A 195 0.59 -13.41 15.61
CA GLY A 195 -0.08 -12.23 15.06
C GLY A 195 -1.60 -12.37 15.18
N MET A 196 -2.27 -11.35 15.72
CA MET A 196 -3.74 -11.38 15.88
C MET A 196 -4.51 -11.21 14.56
N SER A 197 -3.85 -10.65 13.54
CA SER A 197 -4.34 -10.55 12.15
C SER A 197 -3.20 -10.21 11.19
N ARG A 198 -3.44 -10.20 9.87
CA ARG A 198 -2.42 -9.90 8.84
C ARG A 198 -1.70 -8.55 9.05
N THR A 199 -2.40 -7.58 9.66
CA THR A 199 -1.89 -6.24 10.01
C THR A 199 -1.94 -5.96 11.52
N GLY A 200 -2.35 -6.93 12.32
CA GLY A 200 -2.60 -6.81 13.74
C GLY A 200 -1.31 -6.77 14.57
N PRO A 201 -1.45 -6.53 15.88
CA PRO A 201 -0.34 -6.59 16.82
C PRO A 201 0.16 -8.03 17.01
N TYR A 202 1.42 -8.14 17.42
CA TYR A 202 2.10 -9.37 17.80
C TYR A 202 2.14 -9.50 19.32
N ARG A 203 2.08 -10.72 19.83
CA ARG A 203 2.29 -11.02 21.26
C ARG A 203 3.04 -12.35 21.43
N ILE A 204 3.52 -12.62 22.64
CA ILE A 204 4.07 -13.94 23.00
C ILE A 204 2.96 -14.99 22.85
N ALA A 205 3.28 -16.11 22.19
CA ALA A 205 2.31 -17.20 22.00
C ALA A 205 1.95 -17.84 23.35
N THR A 206 0.65 -18.03 23.61
CA THR A 206 0.16 -18.62 24.87
C THR A 206 0.60 -20.09 25.01
N GLY A 207 1.15 -20.45 26.17
CA GLY A 207 1.49 -21.85 26.51
C GLY A 207 2.94 -22.29 26.28
N ARG A 208 3.90 -21.38 26.02
CA ARG A 208 5.33 -21.69 26.01
C ARG A 208 6.10 -20.82 27.02
N PRO A 209 6.95 -21.41 27.88
CA PRO A 209 7.89 -20.61 28.66
C PRO A 209 8.96 -19.99 27.73
N LEU A 210 9.31 -18.73 28.00
CA LEU A 210 10.44 -18.03 27.38
C LEU A 210 11.79 -18.62 27.81
#